data_AF-A0A0D6L3W7-F1
#
_entry.id   AF-A0A0D6L3W7-F1
#
_cell.length_a   1.000
_cell.length_b   1.000
_cell.length_c   1.000
_cell.angle_alpha   90.00
_cell.angle_beta   90.00
_cell.angle_gamma   90.00
#
_symmetry.space_group_name_H-M   'P 1'
#
loop_
_entity.id
_entity.type
_entity.pdbx_description
1 polymer ?
#
loop_
_entity_poly.entity_id
_entity_poly.type
_entity_poly.pdbx_seq_one_letter_code
_entity_poly.pdbx_strand_id
1 'polypeptide(L)'
;MTPDQEAEFAPDLLITFGGAIVSKRIKAYLRKYTPQIHWKVTETTFLKQLLDVKSDRIPSNFGGKWKQRDFIAQSKATAFLEHTPYSDLKVMELMLDCIPEQAHIHMGNSSIVRYCQLFDPIASMTYFSNRGTSGIDGSTSTAVGAALAKQDVLHVLLTGDVSFFYDSNALWNNYAIPNLRIILINNGGGGIFNIIKGPRGSRQNARKGLETKNQIVIKIKNMLSKPLKISEGENASHKNGRYKPAMILAGTAFINPIKEV
;
A
#
# COMPACT_ATOMS: atom_id res chain seq x y z
N MET A 1 -10.80 -7.95 -18.43
CA MET A 1 -11.51 -6.98 -19.28
C MET A 1 -10.98 -7.15 -20.69
N THR A 2 -11.76 -6.85 -21.73
CA THR A 2 -11.18 -6.72 -23.09
C THR A 2 -10.34 -5.43 -23.17
N PRO A 3 -9.46 -5.27 -24.18
CA PRO A 3 -8.72 -4.03 -24.38
C PRO A 3 -9.62 -2.79 -24.54
N ASP A 4 -10.83 -2.95 -25.08
CA ASP A 4 -11.82 -1.89 -25.30
C ASP A 4 -12.52 -1.53 -23.98
N GLN A 5 -12.89 -2.55 -23.19
CA GLN A 5 -13.37 -2.35 -21.82
C GLN A 5 -12.31 -1.69 -20.92
N GLU A 6 -11.02 -1.92 -21.16
CA GLU A 6 -9.94 -1.20 -20.48
C GLU A 6 -9.79 0.23 -21.00
N ALA A 7 -9.92 0.45 -22.31
CA ALA A 7 -9.83 1.77 -22.94
C ALA A 7 -10.89 2.74 -22.41
N GLU A 8 -12.10 2.24 -22.12
CA GLU A 8 -13.12 3.09 -21.49
C GLU A 8 -12.63 3.78 -20.21
N PHE A 9 -11.75 3.16 -19.41
CA PHE A 9 -11.33 3.67 -18.10
C PHE A 9 -10.16 4.67 -18.17
N ALA A 10 -9.72 5.02 -19.39
CA ALA A 10 -8.74 6.06 -19.60
C ALA A 10 -9.32 7.42 -19.18
N PRO A 11 -8.61 8.23 -18.38
CA PRO A 11 -8.98 9.61 -18.13
C PRO A 11 -8.41 10.51 -19.24
N ASP A 12 -9.21 11.44 -19.74
CA ASP A 12 -8.70 12.48 -20.68
C ASP A 12 -7.70 13.41 -19.98
N LEU A 13 -7.95 13.72 -18.70
CA LEU A 13 -7.10 14.51 -17.81
C LEU A 13 -6.64 13.67 -16.61
N LEU A 14 -5.33 13.54 -16.41
CA LEU A 14 -4.73 13.00 -15.20
C LEU A 14 -4.24 14.13 -14.30
N ILE A 15 -4.57 14.06 -13.01
CA ILE A 15 -4.06 14.97 -11.98
C ILE A 15 -3.28 14.12 -10.97
N THR A 16 -2.00 14.41 -10.77
CA THR A 16 -1.16 13.72 -9.78
C THR A 16 -0.67 14.67 -8.71
N PHE A 17 -0.94 14.33 -7.45
CA PHE A 17 -0.33 14.95 -6.28
C PHE A 17 0.84 14.09 -5.77
N GLY A 18 1.73 14.68 -4.97
CA GLY A 18 2.82 13.96 -4.32
C GLY A 18 3.83 13.30 -5.28
N GLY A 19 4.28 12.09 -4.91
CA GLY A 19 5.51 11.48 -5.41
C GLY A 19 5.37 10.10 -6.07
N ALA A 20 6.13 9.13 -5.57
CA ALA A 20 6.46 7.90 -6.28
C ALA A 20 5.35 6.83 -6.22
N ILE A 21 4.37 6.90 -7.13
CA ILE A 21 3.33 5.89 -7.37
C ILE A 21 3.93 4.47 -7.26
N VAL A 22 3.48 3.66 -6.29
CA VAL A 22 4.08 2.34 -6.01
C VAL A 22 3.61 1.28 -6.99
N SER A 23 2.31 1.25 -7.31
CA SER A 23 1.69 0.25 -8.19
C SER A 23 2.29 0.24 -9.60
N LYS A 24 2.91 -0.89 -9.96
CA LYS A 24 3.35 -1.15 -11.34
C LYS A 24 2.17 -1.28 -12.31
N ARG A 25 0.99 -1.72 -11.84
CA ARG A 25 -0.22 -1.89 -12.67
C ARG A 25 -0.77 -0.52 -13.10
N ILE A 26 -0.94 0.42 -12.17
CA ILE A 26 -1.39 1.79 -12.49
C ILE A 26 -0.40 2.47 -13.45
N LYS A 27 0.91 2.39 -13.17
CA LYS A 27 1.93 2.95 -14.07
C LYS A 27 2.03 2.28 -15.45
N ALA A 28 1.63 1.01 -15.59
CA ALA A 28 1.53 0.37 -16.90
C ALA A 28 0.25 0.77 -17.63
N TYR A 29 -0.87 0.87 -16.91
CA TYR A 29 -2.16 1.30 -17.43
C TYR A 29 -2.10 2.72 -18.02
N LEU A 30 -1.61 3.69 -17.25
CA LEU A 30 -1.46 5.10 -17.67
C LEU A 30 -0.37 5.34 -18.75
N ARG A 31 0.38 4.30 -19.15
CA ARG A 31 1.27 4.33 -20.33
C ARG A 31 0.71 3.59 -21.54
N LYS A 32 -0.23 2.66 -21.34
CA LYS A 32 -0.99 2.00 -22.40
C LYS A 32 -2.13 2.91 -22.89
N TYR A 33 -2.73 3.63 -21.95
CA TYR A 33 -3.77 4.62 -22.15
C TYR A 33 -3.27 5.95 -21.62
N THR A 34 -2.40 6.60 -22.40
CA THR A 34 -1.80 7.89 -22.05
C THR A 34 -2.89 8.98 -22.03
N PRO A 35 -3.09 9.69 -20.92
CA PRO A 35 -4.01 10.83 -20.84
C PRO A 35 -3.62 11.93 -21.82
N GLN A 36 -4.59 12.67 -22.36
CA GLN A 36 -4.32 13.79 -23.27
C GLN A 36 -3.66 14.96 -22.52
N ILE A 37 -4.05 15.16 -21.25
CA ILE A 37 -3.52 16.20 -20.36
C ILE A 37 -3.04 15.54 -19.07
N HIS A 38 -1.85 15.89 -18.58
CA HIS A 38 -1.35 15.48 -17.26
C HIS A 38 -0.87 16.69 -16.47
N TRP A 39 -1.59 17.02 -15.39
CA TRP A 39 -1.17 18.02 -14.41
C TRP A 39 -0.48 17.37 -13.22
N LYS A 40 0.75 17.82 -12.94
CA LYS A 40 1.47 17.49 -11.71
C LYS A 40 1.59 18.75 -10.85
N VAL A 41 0.87 18.76 -9.75
CA VAL A 41 0.66 19.93 -8.88
C VAL A 41 0.69 19.49 -7.41
N THR A 42 0.84 20.44 -6.48
CA THR A 42 0.57 20.17 -5.07
C THR A 42 -0.92 20.26 -4.79
N GLU A 43 -1.35 19.61 -3.72
CA GLU A 43 -2.69 19.64 -3.16
C GLU A 43 -3.13 21.11 -2.92
N THR A 44 -2.27 21.91 -2.28
CA THR A 44 -2.52 23.33 -1.98
C THR A 44 -2.64 24.20 -3.23
N THR A 45 -1.82 23.97 -4.26
CA THR A 45 -1.92 24.73 -5.53
C THR A 45 -3.20 24.35 -6.27
N PHE A 46 -3.53 23.05 -6.33
CA PHE A 46 -4.74 22.57 -6.97
C PHE A 46 -6.01 23.10 -6.31
N LEU A 47 -6.10 23.03 -4.98
CA LEU A 47 -7.29 23.49 -4.25
C LEU A 47 -7.51 24.99 -4.40
N LYS A 48 -6.45 25.82 -4.40
CA LYS A 48 -6.57 27.25 -4.71
C LYS A 48 -7.13 27.48 -6.10
N GLN A 49 -6.50 26.89 -7.12
CA GLN A 49 -6.96 27.01 -8.51
C GLN A 49 -8.40 26.52 -8.68
N LEU A 50 -8.78 25.41 -8.06
CA LEU A 50 -10.13 24.84 -8.14
C LEU A 50 -11.21 25.76 -7.55
N LEU A 51 -10.89 26.55 -6.51
CA LEU A 51 -11.80 27.56 -5.94
C LEU A 51 -11.95 28.79 -6.84
N ASP A 52 -10.91 29.13 -7.62
CA ASP A 52 -10.93 30.24 -8.58
C ASP A 52 -11.64 29.87 -9.91
N VAL A 53 -11.77 28.58 -10.25
CA VAL A 53 -12.42 28.12 -11.49
C VAL A 53 -13.94 28.36 -11.47
N LYS A 54 -14.36 29.38 -12.22
CA LYS A 54 -15.76 29.61 -12.61
C LYS A 54 -16.05 28.91 -13.95
N SER A 55 -16.32 27.61 -13.91
CA SER A 55 -16.75 26.83 -15.08
C SER A 55 -17.98 25.98 -14.77
N ASP A 56 -18.82 25.74 -15.78
CA ASP A 56 -19.95 24.82 -15.67
C ASP A 56 -19.51 23.40 -15.33
N ARG A 57 -20.31 22.71 -14.50
CA ARG A 57 -20.05 21.32 -14.11
C ARG A 57 -20.45 20.38 -15.24
N ILE A 58 -19.46 19.84 -15.96
CA ILE A 58 -19.69 18.80 -16.98
C ILE A 58 -20.25 17.53 -16.31
N PRO A 59 -21.49 17.09 -16.60
CA PRO A 59 -22.08 15.90 -16.00
C PRO A 59 -21.42 14.64 -16.56
N SER A 60 -20.91 13.77 -15.69
CA SER A 60 -20.07 12.63 -16.10
C SER A 60 -20.12 11.47 -15.10
N ASN A 61 -19.88 10.24 -15.58
CA ASN A 61 -20.08 9.00 -14.81
C ASN A 61 -18.85 8.06 -14.78
N PHE A 62 -17.63 8.62 -14.73
CA PHE A 62 -16.45 7.87 -14.28
C PHE A 62 -16.56 7.48 -12.82
N GLY A 63 -17.02 8.41 -11.98
CA GLY A 63 -17.08 8.20 -10.53
C GLY A 63 -17.89 6.96 -10.22
N GLY A 64 -19.08 6.83 -10.83
CA GLY A 64 -19.87 5.60 -10.80
C GLY A 64 -19.15 4.43 -11.46
N LYS A 65 -18.69 4.52 -12.73
CA LYS A 65 -18.01 3.38 -13.39
C LYS A 65 -16.77 2.86 -12.64
N TRP A 66 -15.95 3.71 -12.01
CA TRP A 66 -14.83 3.31 -11.16
C TRP A 66 -15.33 2.72 -9.85
N LYS A 67 -16.15 3.43 -9.05
CA LYS A 67 -16.72 2.89 -7.79
C LYS A 67 -17.43 1.55 -8.00
N GLN A 68 -18.09 1.38 -9.14
CA GLN A 68 -18.71 0.13 -9.58
C GLN A 68 -17.69 -0.98 -9.85
N ARG A 69 -16.59 -0.68 -10.57
CA ARG A 69 -15.48 -1.65 -10.76
C ARG A 69 -14.79 -1.98 -9.46
N ASP A 70 -14.64 -0.99 -8.58
CA ASP A 70 -14.02 -1.05 -7.27
C ASP A 70 -14.82 -1.97 -6.35
N PHE A 71 -16.15 -1.75 -6.23
CA PHE A 71 -17.06 -2.62 -5.49
C PHE A 71 -17.05 -4.09 -5.99
N ILE A 72 -16.95 -4.30 -7.30
CA ILE A 72 -16.78 -5.65 -7.89
C ILE A 72 -15.39 -6.24 -7.55
N ALA A 73 -14.35 -5.40 -7.45
CA ALA A 73 -12.99 -5.81 -7.11
C ALA A 73 -12.85 -6.12 -5.61
N GLN A 74 -13.41 -5.29 -4.72
CA GLN A 74 -13.53 -5.51 -3.28
C GLN A 74 -14.28 -6.82 -3.00
N SER A 75 -15.49 -7.00 -3.56
CA SER A 75 -16.24 -8.27 -3.44
C SER A 75 -15.41 -9.49 -3.87
N LYS A 76 -14.71 -9.40 -5.03
CA LYS A 76 -13.82 -10.48 -5.48
C LYS A 76 -12.56 -10.65 -4.62
N ALA A 77 -12.10 -9.61 -3.95
CA ALA A 77 -10.99 -9.68 -3.01
C ALA A 77 -11.44 -10.37 -1.73
N THR A 78 -12.56 -9.97 -1.11
CA THR A 78 -13.18 -10.64 0.03
C THR A 78 -13.41 -12.13 -0.25
N ALA A 79 -14.10 -12.46 -1.35
CA ALA A 79 -14.34 -13.84 -1.78
C ALA A 79 -13.07 -14.69 -1.93
N PHE A 80 -11.96 -14.07 -2.32
CA PHE A 80 -10.67 -14.73 -2.45
C PHE A 80 -9.93 -14.85 -1.11
N LEU A 81 -10.00 -13.80 -0.27
CA LEU A 81 -9.35 -13.72 1.03
C LEU A 81 -9.98 -14.67 2.05
N GLU A 82 -11.30 -14.84 2.04
CA GLU A 82 -12.03 -15.87 2.81
C GLU A 82 -11.32 -17.23 2.70
N HIS A 83 -11.27 -17.76 1.48
CA HIS A 83 -10.70 -19.07 1.14
C HIS A 83 -9.16 -19.07 1.01
N THR A 84 -8.47 -17.97 1.35
CA THR A 84 -7.00 -17.88 1.21
C THR A 84 -6.30 -18.60 2.37
N PRO A 85 -5.41 -19.58 2.09
CA PRO A 85 -4.64 -20.25 3.14
C PRO A 85 -3.61 -19.31 3.78
N TYR A 86 -3.12 -19.68 4.97
CA TYR A 86 -2.13 -18.92 5.71
C TYR A 86 -0.91 -18.57 4.84
N SER A 87 -0.67 -17.27 4.70
CA SER A 87 0.28 -16.68 3.75
C SER A 87 0.53 -15.21 4.11
N ASP A 88 1.56 -14.59 3.53
CA ASP A 88 1.85 -13.16 3.67
C ASP A 88 0.59 -12.29 3.45
N LEU A 89 -0.27 -12.65 2.49
CA LEU A 89 -1.50 -11.94 2.19
C LEU A 89 -2.52 -12.02 3.34
N LYS A 90 -2.76 -13.23 3.87
CA LYS A 90 -3.68 -13.47 5.00
C LYS A 90 -3.17 -12.84 6.30
N VAL A 91 -1.85 -12.79 6.48
CA VAL A 91 -1.21 -12.06 7.60
C VAL A 91 -1.42 -10.55 7.43
N MET A 92 -1.23 -10.00 6.23
CA MET A 92 -1.40 -8.57 5.95
C MET A 92 -2.85 -8.10 6.12
N GLU A 93 -3.83 -8.92 5.74
CA GLU A 93 -5.25 -8.72 6.01
C GLU A 93 -5.52 -8.60 7.52
N LEU A 94 -5.30 -9.69 8.27
CA LEU A 94 -5.55 -9.78 9.71
C LEU A 94 -4.84 -8.71 10.53
N MET A 95 -3.63 -8.33 10.11
CA MET A 95 -2.76 -7.44 10.86
C MET A 95 -3.25 -6.00 10.87
N LEU A 96 -3.86 -5.52 9.78
CA LEU A 96 -4.34 -4.13 9.71
C LEU A 96 -5.49 -3.89 10.70
N ASP A 97 -6.41 -4.86 10.82
CA ASP A 97 -7.51 -4.84 11.80
C ASP A 97 -7.04 -4.99 13.27
N CYS A 98 -5.82 -5.50 13.48
CA CYS A 98 -5.23 -5.69 14.81
C CYS A 98 -4.40 -4.50 15.31
N ILE A 99 -4.13 -3.49 14.48
CA ILE A 99 -3.36 -2.31 14.86
C ILE A 99 -4.32 -1.27 15.48
N PRO A 100 -4.01 -0.70 16.67
CA PRO A 100 -4.83 0.36 17.26
C PRO A 100 -4.96 1.59 16.35
N GLU A 101 -6.12 2.24 16.40
CA GLU A 101 -6.34 3.54 15.76
C GLU A 101 -5.31 4.59 16.17
N GLN A 102 -5.13 5.63 15.33
CA GLN A 102 -4.17 6.73 15.54
C GLN A 102 -2.69 6.32 15.50
N ALA A 103 -2.39 5.05 15.25
CA ALA A 103 -1.02 4.56 15.08
C ALA A 103 -0.32 5.15 13.84
N HIS A 104 1.00 5.29 13.95
CA HIS A 104 1.92 5.61 12.86
C HIS A 104 2.47 4.31 12.25
N ILE A 105 1.99 3.92 11.08
CA ILE A 105 2.44 2.70 10.38
C ILE A 105 3.62 3.02 9.45
N HIS A 106 4.81 2.51 9.73
CA HIS A 106 5.93 2.52 8.78
C HIS A 106 5.91 1.26 7.93
N MET A 107 5.57 1.38 6.65
CA MET A 107 5.57 0.30 5.68
C MET A 107 6.97 0.12 5.07
N GLY A 108 7.64 -0.96 5.43
CA GLY A 108 8.89 -1.39 4.81
C GLY A 108 8.75 -1.59 3.30
N ASN A 109 9.86 -1.47 2.59
CA ASN A 109 9.90 -1.63 1.14
C ASN A 109 9.72 -3.10 0.70
N SER A 110 10.03 -3.43 -0.55
CA SER A 110 9.81 -4.76 -1.13
C SER A 110 8.33 -5.19 -1.07
N SER A 111 8.00 -6.40 -0.59
CA SER A 111 6.62 -6.93 -0.61
C SER A 111 5.64 -6.17 0.31
N ILE A 112 6.07 -5.67 1.46
CA ILE A 112 5.16 -5.14 2.50
C ILE A 112 4.34 -3.96 1.98
N VAL A 113 4.98 -2.86 1.57
CA VAL A 113 4.31 -1.69 0.99
C VAL A 113 3.48 -2.01 -0.26
N ARG A 114 3.66 -3.19 -0.89
CA ARG A 114 2.83 -3.67 -2.01
C ARG A 114 1.59 -4.42 -1.54
N TYR A 115 1.69 -5.24 -0.49
CA TYR A 115 0.52 -5.83 0.16
C TYR A 115 -0.37 -4.76 0.81
N CYS A 116 0.21 -3.73 1.42
CA CYS A 116 -0.55 -2.57 1.93
C CYS A 116 -1.36 -1.85 0.84
N GLN A 117 -1.06 -2.01 -0.45
CA GLN A 117 -1.87 -1.43 -1.55
C GLN A 117 -3.04 -2.31 -1.99
N LEU A 118 -3.28 -3.46 -1.35
CA LEU A 118 -4.37 -4.38 -1.67
C LEU A 118 -5.56 -4.25 -0.71
N PHE A 119 -5.41 -3.45 0.34
CA PHE A 119 -6.41 -3.20 1.37
C PHE A 119 -6.70 -1.69 1.43
N ASP A 120 -7.90 -1.33 1.85
CA ASP A 120 -8.28 0.08 2.01
C ASP A 120 -7.59 0.69 3.25
N PRO A 121 -7.12 1.95 3.20
CA PRO A 121 -6.40 2.58 4.29
C PRO A 121 -7.34 2.96 5.44
N ILE A 122 -6.97 2.61 6.67
CA ILE A 122 -7.73 2.95 7.87
C ILE A 122 -7.53 4.44 8.16
N ALA A 123 -8.62 5.22 8.05
CA ALA A 123 -8.56 6.68 7.97
C ALA A 123 -8.08 7.40 9.24
N SER A 124 -7.99 6.70 10.39
CA SER A 124 -7.39 7.24 11.62
C SER A 124 -5.89 6.99 11.74
N MET A 125 -5.28 6.16 10.87
CA MET A 125 -3.86 5.82 10.93
C MET A 125 -3.01 6.71 10.01
N THR A 126 -1.79 7.04 10.43
CA THR A 126 -0.84 7.78 9.60
C THR A 126 0.21 6.84 9.01
N TYR A 127 0.37 6.85 7.69
CA TYR A 127 1.20 5.87 6.97
C TYR A 127 2.49 6.50 6.40
N PHE A 128 3.63 5.86 6.66
CA PHE A 128 4.98 6.26 6.26
C PHE A 128 5.66 5.14 5.45
N SER A 129 6.61 5.48 4.57
CA SER A 129 7.48 4.50 3.90
C SER A 129 8.65 5.19 3.19
N ASN A 130 9.83 4.56 3.16
CA ASN A 130 11.04 5.10 2.53
C ASN A 130 10.99 5.00 0.99
N ARG A 131 10.12 5.80 0.37
CA ARG A 131 9.71 5.64 -1.04
C ARG A 131 10.62 6.28 -2.11
N GLY A 132 11.64 7.05 -1.71
CA GLY A 132 12.59 7.73 -2.61
C GLY A 132 13.40 6.75 -3.46
N THR A 133 14.54 6.28 -2.95
CA THR A 133 15.35 5.21 -3.58
C THR A 133 14.68 3.84 -3.52
N SER A 134 13.73 3.64 -2.60
CA SER A 134 13.05 2.36 -2.34
C SER A 134 13.96 1.25 -1.76
N GLY A 135 15.06 1.63 -1.10
CA GLY A 135 16.01 0.72 -0.44
C GLY A 135 15.39 -0.13 0.68
N ILE A 136 16.05 -1.22 1.06
CA ILE A 136 15.67 -2.05 2.22
C ILE A 136 16.38 -1.60 3.50
N ASP A 137 17.55 -1.01 3.32
CA ASP A 137 18.29 -0.15 4.22
C ASP A 137 17.42 0.96 4.84
N GLY A 138 17.59 1.18 6.14
CA GLY A 138 17.02 2.30 6.89
C GLY A 138 15.53 2.22 7.27
N SER A 139 14.78 1.17 6.95
CA SER A 139 13.35 1.07 7.33
C SER A 139 13.14 0.94 8.85
N THR A 140 13.96 0.13 9.53
CA THR A 140 13.99 -0.02 10.99
C THR A 140 14.56 1.23 11.64
N SER A 141 15.68 1.77 11.13
CA SER A 141 16.31 3.01 11.58
C SER A 141 15.33 4.19 11.53
N THR A 142 14.53 4.30 10.47
CA THR A 142 13.52 5.36 10.33
C THR A 142 12.36 5.19 11.32
N ALA A 143 11.91 3.95 11.56
CA ALA A 143 10.86 3.68 12.54
C ALA A 143 11.30 3.93 13.99
N VAL A 144 12.55 3.60 14.34
CA VAL A 144 13.15 3.95 15.65
C VAL A 144 13.25 5.47 15.79
N GLY A 145 13.75 6.19 14.78
CA GLY A 145 13.80 7.66 14.78
C GLY A 145 12.43 8.32 14.94
N ALA A 146 11.41 7.81 14.23
CA ALA A 146 10.04 8.30 14.35
C ALA A 146 9.45 8.07 15.76
N ALA A 147 9.68 6.89 16.35
CA ALA A 147 9.21 6.57 17.70
C ALA A 147 9.85 7.46 18.78
N LEU A 148 11.15 7.78 18.64
CA LEU A 148 11.87 8.69 19.51
C LEU A 148 11.40 10.14 19.39
N ALA A 149 11.11 10.58 18.15
CA ALA A 149 10.67 11.95 17.85
C ALA A 149 9.22 12.24 18.26
N LYS A 150 8.36 11.21 18.34
CA LYS A 150 6.95 11.35 18.74
C LYS A 150 6.52 10.24 19.71
N GLN A 151 6.79 10.43 20.99
CA GLN A 151 6.64 9.42 22.04
C GLN A 151 5.18 9.21 22.51
N ASP A 152 4.31 10.18 22.25
CA ASP A 152 2.87 10.19 22.57
C ASP A 152 2.02 9.28 21.66
N VAL A 153 2.59 8.79 20.55
CA VAL A 153 1.88 7.93 19.58
C VAL A 153 2.55 6.57 19.44
N LEU A 154 1.73 5.53 19.21
CA LEU A 154 2.15 4.18 18.85
C LEU A 154 2.70 4.14 17.42
N HIS A 155 3.94 3.72 17.24
CA HIS A 155 4.54 3.48 15.92
C HIS A 155 4.60 1.97 15.65
N VAL A 156 4.27 1.56 14.43
CA VAL A 156 4.27 0.15 14.01
C VAL A 156 5.09 0.02 12.73
N LEU A 157 6.27 -0.61 12.84
CA LEU A 157 7.05 -1.01 11.67
C LEU A 157 6.51 -2.33 11.11
N LEU A 158 6.03 -2.29 9.88
CA LEU A 158 5.70 -3.48 9.09
C LEU A 158 6.91 -3.78 8.19
N THR A 159 7.55 -4.93 8.35
CA THR A 159 8.77 -5.24 7.61
C THR A 159 8.88 -6.72 7.26
N GLY A 160 9.60 -7.03 6.17
CA GLY A 160 9.97 -8.40 5.81
C GLY A 160 11.31 -8.78 6.44
N ASP A 161 11.53 -10.08 6.64
CA ASP A 161 12.77 -10.69 7.14
C ASP A 161 14.05 -10.04 6.58
N VAL A 162 14.25 -10.06 5.26
CA VAL A 162 15.48 -9.58 4.62
C VAL A 162 15.71 -8.09 4.88
N SER A 163 14.65 -7.27 4.89
CA SER A 163 14.76 -5.83 5.16
C SER A 163 15.06 -5.55 6.64
N PHE A 164 14.40 -6.28 7.55
CA PHE A 164 14.66 -6.17 8.98
C PHE A 164 16.09 -6.58 9.33
N PHE A 165 16.59 -7.70 8.81
CA PHE A 165 17.95 -8.16 9.11
C PHE A 165 19.02 -7.22 8.53
N TYR A 166 18.82 -6.66 7.33
CA TYR A 166 19.73 -5.69 6.72
C TYR A 166 19.91 -4.42 7.58
N ASP A 167 18.85 -3.98 8.25
CA ASP A 167 18.81 -2.77 9.08
C ASP A 167 18.62 -3.09 10.58
N SER A 168 19.02 -4.29 11.01
CA SER A 168 18.77 -4.78 12.38
C SER A 168 19.62 -4.07 13.43
N ASN A 169 20.80 -3.58 13.04
CA ASN A 169 21.68 -2.77 13.90
C ASN A 169 21.02 -1.44 14.34
N ALA A 170 19.93 -1.01 13.72
CA ALA A 170 19.09 0.09 14.21
C ALA A 170 18.64 -0.10 15.67
N LEU A 171 18.47 -1.36 16.09
CA LEU A 171 18.06 -1.74 17.45
C LEU A 171 19.23 -1.84 18.43
N TRP A 172 20.48 -1.64 17.99
CA TRP A 172 21.66 -1.60 18.87
C TRP A 172 21.80 -0.23 19.53
N ASN A 173 20.80 0.11 20.36
CA ASN A 173 20.76 1.35 21.13
C ASN A 173 20.14 1.09 22.51
N ASN A 174 20.37 2.01 23.45
CA ASN A 174 19.85 1.93 24.82
C ASN A 174 18.62 2.82 25.05
N TYR A 175 17.90 3.23 23.99
CA TYR A 175 16.78 4.14 24.12
C TYR A 175 15.50 3.43 24.57
N ALA A 176 14.76 4.03 25.50
CA ALA A 176 13.42 3.58 25.86
C ALA A 176 12.43 3.95 24.77
N ILE A 177 12.04 2.98 23.94
CA ILE A 177 11.02 3.12 22.87
C ILE A 177 9.77 2.26 23.16
N PRO A 178 9.07 2.45 24.30
CA PRO A 178 7.91 1.65 24.69
C PRO A 178 6.69 1.84 23.75
N ASN A 179 6.74 2.84 22.88
CA ASN A 179 5.76 3.17 21.86
C ASN A 179 6.07 2.58 20.47
N LEU A 180 7.19 1.88 20.25
CA LEU A 180 7.46 1.18 18.99
C LEU A 180 7.01 -0.28 19.05
N ARG A 181 6.35 -0.77 17.99
CA ARG A 181 6.14 -2.19 17.70
C ARG A 181 6.75 -2.53 16.34
N ILE A 182 7.24 -3.75 16.20
CA ILE A 182 7.80 -4.27 14.95
C ILE A 182 7.07 -5.56 14.63
N ILE A 183 6.40 -5.61 13.49
CA ILE A 183 5.74 -6.82 12.99
C ILE A 183 6.54 -7.32 11.78
N LEU A 184 7.11 -8.51 11.95
CA LEU A 184 8.04 -9.12 11.02
C LEU A 184 7.36 -10.23 10.23
N ILE A 185 7.13 -10.01 8.94
CA ILE A 185 6.69 -11.09 8.03
C ILE A 185 7.93 -11.87 7.59
N ASN A 186 8.13 -13.02 8.21
CA ASN A 186 9.22 -13.93 7.91
C ASN A 186 8.73 -15.09 7.04
N ASN A 187 8.93 -14.93 5.72
CA ASN A 187 8.64 -15.94 4.70
C ASN A 187 9.93 -16.65 4.20
N GLY A 188 11.08 -16.39 4.84
CA GLY A 188 12.35 -17.06 4.57
C GLY A 188 13.05 -16.61 3.28
N GLY A 189 12.91 -15.35 2.87
CA GLY A 189 13.69 -14.75 1.79
C GLY A 189 12.98 -13.64 1.00
N GLY A 190 13.63 -13.15 -0.05
CA GLY A 190 13.16 -12.03 -0.90
C GLY A 190 11.93 -12.32 -1.78
N GLY A 191 10.79 -12.71 -1.20
CA GLY A 191 9.60 -13.22 -1.90
C GLY A 191 8.99 -12.32 -2.99
N ILE A 192 9.39 -11.04 -3.08
CA ILE A 192 9.01 -10.14 -4.18
C ILE A 192 9.35 -10.72 -5.56
N PHE A 193 10.40 -11.53 -5.71
CA PHE A 193 10.79 -12.15 -6.98
C PHE A 193 9.80 -13.23 -7.49
N ASN A 194 8.91 -13.72 -6.62
CA ASN A 194 7.75 -14.54 -7.01
C ASN A 194 6.59 -13.68 -7.54
N ILE A 195 6.39 -12.49 -6.96
CA ILE A 195 5.31 -11.54 -7.28
C ILE A 195 5.60 -10.76 -8.57
N ILE A 196 6.84 -10.35 -8.82
CA ILE A 196 7.24 -9.66 -10.06
C ILE A 196 7.71 -10.66 -11.12
N LYS A 197 7.59 -10.29 -12.40
CA LYS A 197 8.38 -10.91 -13.48
C LYS A 197 9.86 -10.55 -13.25
N GLY A 198 10.54 -11.34 -12.41
CA GLY A 198 11.99 -11.35 -12.29
C GLY A 198 12.64 -11.91 -13.56
N PRO A 199 13.98 -11.92 -13.65
CA PRO A 199 14.71 -12.27 -14.87
C PRO A 199 14.74 -13.79 -15.12
N ARG A 200 13.63 -14.52 -14.94
CA ARG A 200 13.55 -16.00 -14.87
C ARG A 200 14.10 -16.76 -16.10
N GLY A 201 14.32 -16.08 -17.22
CA GLY A 201 14.97 -16.61 -18.43
C GLY A 201 16.48 -16.32 -18.56
N SER A 202 17.11 -15.65 -17.59
CA SER A 202 18.55 -15.37 -17.62
C SER A 202 19.38 -16.57 -17.14
N ARG A 203 20.61 -16.72 -17.66
CA ARG A 203 21.50 -17.84 -17.35
C ARG A 203 22.04 -17.84 -15.90
N GLN A 204 21.85 -16.75 -15.14
CA GLN A 204 22.30 -16.62 -13.75
C GLN A 204 21.33 -17.22 -12.72
N ASN A 205 20.18 -17.77 -13.14
CA ASN A 205 19.13 -18.27 -12.22
C ASN A 205 19.41 -19.64 -11.56
N ALA A 206 20.57 -19.78 -10.92
CA ALA A 206 20.61 -20.61 -9.73
C ALA A 206 19.78 -19.90 -8.64
N ARG A 207 18.75 -20.55 -8.07
CA ARG A 207 17.87 -19.95 -7.02
C ARG A 207 18.66 -19.28 -5.88
N LYS A 208 19.88 -19.77 -5.60
CA LYS A 208 20.85 -19.23 -4.64
C LYS A 208 21.21 -17.74 -4.82
N GLY A 209 21.03 -17.15 -6.00
CA GLY A 209 21.53 -15.80 -6.32
C GLY A 209 20.52 -14.64 -6.21
N LEU A 210 19.21 -14.92 -6.08
CA LEU A 210 18.16 -13.88 -6.02
C LEU A 210 17.30 -13.95 -4.76
N GLU A 211 17.14 -15.14 -4.18
CA GLU A 211 16.44 -15.34 -2.91
C GLU A 211 17.45 -15.80 -1.86
N THR A 212 18.00 -14.86 -1.09
CA THR A 212 18.78 -15.17 0.12
C THR A 212 17.84 -15.79 1.15
N LYS A 213 17.88 -17.12 1.28
CA LYS A 213 17.01 -17.86 2.20
C LYS A 213 17.59 -17.88 3.61
N ASN A 214 17.00 -17.08 4.49
CA ASN A 214 17.43 -16.95 5.88
C ASN A 214 16.52 -17.76 6.81
N GLN A 215 16.97 -18.92 7.28
CA GLN A 215 16.32 -19.63 8.39
C GLN A 215 16.73 -19.00 9.73
N ILE A 216 16.17 -17.82 10.03
CA ILE A 216 16.39 -17.13 11.31
C ILE A 216 15.10 -17.15 12.14
N VAL A 217 15.15 -17.85 13.27
CA VAL A 217 14.05 -17.94 14.24
C VAL A 217 14.24 -16.88 15.31
N ILE A 218 13.36 -15.88 15.38
CA ILE A 218 13.39 -14.83 16.41
C ILE A 218 12.42 -15.19 17.55
N LYS A 219 12.91 -15.23 18.79
CA LYS A 219 12.05 -15.22 19.98
C LYS A 219 11.51 -13.80 20.23
N ILE A 220 10.50 -13.39 19.47
CA ILE A 220 9.75 -12.16 19.76
C ILE A 220 8.91 -12.39 21.02
N LYS A 221 9.02 -11.49 22.01
CA LYS A 221 8.29 -11.60 23.28
C LYS A 221 6.83 -11.13 23.06
N ASN A 222 5.88 -12.04 23.28
CA ASN A 222 4.44 -11.98 22.93
C ASN A 222 3.79 -10.59 22.84
N MET A 223 3.02 -10.36 21.76
CA MET A 223 2.07 -9.23 21.63
C MET A 223 0.60 -9.65 21.44
N LEU A 224 0.31 -10.96 21.34
CA LEU A 224 -1.06 -11.48 21.23
C LEU A 224 -1.35 -12.44 22.39
N SER A 225 -2.38 -12.11 23.19
CA SER A 225 -2.83 -12.92 24.33
C SER A 225 -3.91 -13.94 23.96
N LYS A 226 -4.43 -13.90 22.73
CA LYS A 226 -5.35 -14.89 22.13
C LYS A 226 -5.03 -15.07 20.64
N PRO A 227 -5.11 -16.28 20.08
CA PRO A 227 -5.07 -16.49 18.63
C PRO A 227 -6.39 -16.05 17.98
N LEU A 228 -6.33 -15.43 16.79
CA LEU A 228 -7.51 -15.14 15.99
C LEU A 228 -8.09 -16.44 15.39
N LYS A 229 -9.42 -16.48 15.28
CA LYS A 229 -10.17 -17.37 14.40
C LYS A 229 -10.96 -16.51 13.42
N ILE A 230 -11.12 -16.97 12.18
CA ILE A 230 -11.95 -16.34 11.15
C ILE A 230 -12.96 -17.38 10.65
N SER A 231 -14.12 -16.92 10.22
CA SER A 231 -15.16 -17.68 9.51
C SER A 231 -15.62 -16.89 8.29
N GLU A 232 -15.93 -17.58 7.20
CA GLU A 232 -16.28 -17.02 5.88
C GLU A 232 -17.77 -16.59 5.82
N GLY A 233 -18.18 -15.67 4.91
CA GLY A 233 -19.46 -14.94 5.02
C GLY A 233 -20.04 -14.15 3.83
N GLU A 234 -19.63 -14.37 2.58
CA GLU A 234 -20.40 -14.06 1.33
C GLU A 234 -20.58 -12.59 0.84
N ASN A 235 -21.27 -12.41 -0.31
CA ASN A 235 -21.08 -11.30 -1.28
C ASN A 235 -22.36 -10.81 -2.00
N ALA A 236 -22.43 -9.51 -2.41
CA ALA A 236 -23.37 -9.05 -3.46
C ALA A 236 -22.97 -7.76 -4.23
N SER A 237 -22.62 -7.90 -5.52
CA SER A 237 -22.19 -6.85 -6.48
C SER A 237 -23.30 -5.97 -7.13
N HIS A 238 -22.96 -4.84 -7.81
CA HIS A 238 -23.79 -4.21 -8.89
C HIS A 238 -23.06 -3.37 -10.01
N LYS A 239 -23.74 -2.42 -10.71
CA LYS A 239 -23.53 -2.11 -12.16
C LYS A 239 -23.59 -0.61 -12.59
N ASN A 240 -22.97 -0.28 -13.75
CA ASN A 240 -23.10 0.92 -14.65
C ASN A 240 -22.39 2.27 -14.27
N GLY A 241 -22.16 3.25 -15.18
CA GLY A 241 -22.69 3.38 -16.57
C GLY A 241 -21.95 4.15 -17.73
N ARG A 242 -21.29 5.33 -17.63
CA ARG A 242 -20.85 6.10 -18.86
C ARG A 242 -19.50 6.88 -18.80
N TYR A 243 -19.19 7.74 -19.80
CA TYR A 243 -17.86 8.37 -20.04
C TYR A 243 -17.48 9.51 -19.05
N LYS A 244 -16.20 9.96 -19.04
CA LYS A 244 -15.39 9.99 -17.80
C LYS A 244 -14.51 11.26 -17.59
N PRO A 245 -14.48 11.96 -16.41
CA PRO A 245 -13.62 13.12 -16.18
C PRO A 245 -12.29 12.70 -15.52
N ALA A 246 -11.59 13.62 -14.85
CA ALA A 246 -10.21 13.40 -14.42
C ALA A 246 -10.01 12.28 -13.38
N MET A 247 -8.87 11.56 -13.50
CA MET A 247 -8.36 10.73 -12.40
C MET A 247 -7.44 11.58 -11.52
N ILE A 248 -7.80 11.74 -10.25
CA ILE A 248 -6.87 12.23 -9.22
C ILE A 248 -6.12 11.04 -8.65
N LEU A 249 -4.79 11.06 -8.74
CA LEU A 249 -3.92 10.02 -8.21
C LEU A 249 -2.95 10.62 -7.18
N ALA A 250 -3.29 10.46 -5.90
CA ALA A 250 -2.42 10.86 -4.79
C ALA A 250 -1.20 9.92 -4.68
N GLY A 251 -0.02 10.44 -4.99
CA GLY A 251 1.25 9.70 -5.00
C GLY A 251 1.83 9.49 -3.61
N THR A 252 1.17 8.69 -2.77
CA THR A 252 1.59 8.35 -1.39
C THR A 252 1.88 9.56 -0.50
N ALA A 253 0.92 10.47 -0.43
CA ALA A 253 0.62 11.23 0.78
C ALA A 253 -0.80 10.81 1.20
N PHE A 254 -0.99 10.42 2.45
CA PHE A 254 -2.26 9.86 2.90
C PHE A 254 -3.21 11.00 3.31
N ILE A 255 -4.45 10.93 2.84
CA ILE A 255 -5.48 11.95 3.10
C ILE A 255 -6.07 11.67 4.48
N ASN A 256 -5.79 12.54 5.45
CA ASN A 256 -6.67 12.67 6.60
C ASN A 256 -8.04 13.17 6.10
N PRO A 257 -9.16 12.49 6.37
CA PRO A 257 -10.46 13.11 6.19
C PRO A 257 -10.57 14.28 7.16
N ILE A 258 -10.86 15.46 6.62
CA ILE A 258 -11.17 16.64 7.43
C ILE A 258 -12.49 16.33 8.17
N LYS A 259 -12.45 16.30 9.50
CA LYS A 259 -13.66 16.33 10.32
C LYS A 259 -14.31 17.71 10.22
N GLU A 260 -15.64 17.72 10.29
CA GLU A 260 -16.51 18.79 9.83
C GLU A 260 -16.36 20.12 10.59
N VAL A 261 -16.69 21.20 9.87
CA VAL A 261 -17.30 22.45 10.38
C VAL A 261 -18.44 22.80 9.42
#